data_AF-A0A3B0CE78-F1
#
_entry.id   AF-A0A3B0CE78-F1
#
_cell.length_a   1.000
_cell.length_b   1.000
_cell.length_c   1.000
_cell.angle_alpha   90.00
_cell.angle_beta   90.00
_cell.angle_gamma   90.00
#
_symmetry.space_group_name_H-M   'P 1'
#
loop_
_entity.id
_entity.type
_entity.pdbx_description
1 polymer ?
#
loop_
_entity_poly.entity_id
_entity_poly.type
_entity_poly.pdbx_seq_one_letter_code
_entity_poly.pdbx_strand_id
1 'polypeptide(L)'
;MKLSEEQRDEILGLLAEDQVRYLKEEMKRGKRTVFANAIAKQKGERVPETATFEDIEQLIDSWVLVGYTDAGHVTPELKCECGRSLRHQYHVINKQTGAEHKFGIDHLELHTGIDAKTVADIRSGFSQIDLELDEILLKIDAGWSIRKEPLPPFEHLTLPVDIQRHIDLGLPLLERQIARIKTLLNDYARVRRQTYIESRPVVPNVKLVPQEEPDLFSFLEPEPEMEPTPDPAAVFGDGLSEETKRAILGYLRDGVQSSKIIAELLIKHGKTSDSRFITGTPKIVVDVCWYIESFIPSEQCRLISVEQNDRLYEWCGSDK
;
A
#
# COMPACT_ATOMS: atom_id res chain seq x y z
N MET A 1 4.56 9.63 -13.03
CA MET A 1 5.50 10.35 -13.92
C MET A 1 6.10 9.31 -14.85
N LYS A 2 6.14 9.54 -16.16
CA LYS A 2 6.64 8.55 -17.14
C LYS A 2 8.12 8.84 -17.41
N LEU A 3 8.98 7.83 -17.28
CA LEU A 3 10.40 7.96 -17.60
C LEU A 3 10.63 7.93 -19.11
N SER A 4 11.68 8.59 -19.59
CA SER A 4 12.13 8.37 -20.97
C SER A 4 12.75 6.98 -21.10
N GLU A 5 12.79 6.45 -22.32
CA GLU A 5 13.34 5.12 -22.54
C GLU A 5 14.86 5.07 -22.24
N GLU A 6 15.58 6.16 -22.49
CA GLU A 6 17.01 6.28 -22.16
C GLU A 6 17.24 6.29 -20.64
N GLN A 7 16.43 7.04 -19.89
CA GLN A 7 16.51 7.07 -18.43
C GLN A 7 16.20 5.70 -17.82
N ARG A 8 15.26 4.96 -18.42
CA ARG A 8 14.95 3.59 -18.00
C ARG A 8 16.17 2.68 -18.16
N ASP A 9 16.84 2.75 -19.31
CA ASP A 9 18.01 1.93 -19.58
C ASP A 9 19.20 2.29 -18.68
N GLU A 10 19.38 3.58 -18.38
CA GLU A 10 20.39 4.07 -17.42
C GLU A 10 20.16 3.51 -16.01
N ILE A 11 18.94 3.63 -15.47
CA ILE A 11 18.62 3.13 -14.11
C ILE A 11 18.69 1.60 -14.07
N LEU A 12 18.25 0.91 -15.13
CA LEU A 12 18.40 -0.54 -15.26
C LEU A 12 19.87 -0.98 -15.26
N GLY A 13 20.78 -0.16 -15.78
CA GLY A 13 22.23 -0.41 -15.73
C GLY A 13 22.84 -0.29 -14.33
N LEU A 14 22.18 0.41 -13.40
CA LEU A 14 22.64 0.58 -12.01
C LEU A 14 22.16 -0.53 -11.07
N LEU A 15 21.18 -1.33 -11.51
CA LEU A 15 20.56 -2.38 -10.72
C LEU A 15 21.37 -3.68 -10.71
N ALA A 16 21.19 -4.50 -9.68
CA ALA A 16 21.80 -5.83 -9.62
C ALA A 16 21.20 -6.76 -10.70
N GLU A 17 22.00 -7.68 -11.24
CA GLU A 17 21.56 -8.61 -12.30
C GLU A 17 20.31 -9.41 -11.89
N ASP A 18 20.21 -9.83 -10.63
CA ASP A 18 19.05 -10.55 -10.10
C ASP A 18 17.78 -9.69 -10.09
N GLN A 19 17.91 -8.40 -9.77
CA GLN A 19 16.81 -7.43 -9.79
C GLN A 19 16.35 -7.16 -11.22
N VAL A 20 17.30 -6.95 -12.15
CA VAL A 20 16.99 -6.74 -13.56
C VAL A 20 16.32 -7.97 -14.16
N ARG A 21 16.80 -9.18 -13.84
CA ARG A 21 16.20 -10.44 -14.30
C ARG A 21 14.75 -10.55 -13.81
N TYR A 22 14.53 -10.31 -12.52
CA TYR A 22 13.20 -10.34 -11.93
C TYR A 22 12.24 -9.34 -12.58
N LEU A 23 12.66 -8.09 -12.76
CA LEU A 23 11.84 -7.05 -13.40
C LEU A 23 11.49 -7.43 -14.84
N LYS A 24 12.45 -7.95 -15.63
CA LYS A 24 12.20 -8.41 -17.01
C LYS A 24 11.22 -9.59 -17.06
N GLU A 25 11.33 -10.53 -16.13
CA GLU A 25 10.41 -11.67 -16.03
C GLU A 25 9.00 -11.24 -15.63
N GLU A 26 8.87 -10.37 -14.64
CA GLU A 26 7.58 -9.81 -14.23
C GLU A 26 6.93 -8.98 -15.33
N MET A 27 7.71 -8.17 -16.07
CA MET A 27 7.21 -7.47 -17.25
C MET A 27 6.70 -8.43 -18.33
N LYS A 28 7.46 -9.49 -18.63
CA LYS A 28 7.05 -10.49 -19.61
C LYS A 28 5.76 -11.18 -19.16
N ARG A 29 5.69 -11.61 -17.90
CA ARG A 29 4.50 -12.25 -17.32
C ARG A 29 3.30 -11.31 -17.33
N GLY A 30 3.46 -10.07 -16.88
CA GLY A 30 2.41 -9.07 -16.85
C GLY A 30 1.83 -8.82 -18.24
N LYS A 31 2.69 -8.61 -19.26
CA LYS A 31 2.25 -8.39 -20.65
C LYS A 31 1.51 -9.61 -21.20
N ARG A 32 1.96 -10.82 -20.89
CA ARG A 32 1.25 -12.05 -21.28
C ARG A 32 -0.13 -12.15 -20.64
N THR A 33 -0.26 -11.86 -19.35
CA THR A 33 -1.54 -11.86 -18.63
C THR A 33 -2.51 -10.80 -19.18
N VAL A 34 -2.05 -9.57 -19.41
CA VAL A 34 -2.86 -8.51 -20.02
C VAL A 34 -3.35 -8.91 -21.40
N PHE A 35 -2.46 -9.45 -22.23
CA PHE A 35 -2.81 -9.92 -23.57
C PHE A 35 -3.86 -11.02 -23.50
N ALA A 36 -3.64 -12.05 -22.68
CA ALA A 36 -4.58 -13.16 -22.51
C ALA A 36 -5.96 -12.66 -22.03
N ASN A 37 -6.00 -11.80 -21.01
CA ASN A 37 -7.25 -11.22 -20.50
C ASN A 37 -8.02 -10.42 -21.56
N ALA A 38 -7.33 -9.64 -22.37
CA ALA A 38 -7.96 -8.86 -23.44
C ALA A 38 -8.58 -9.77 -24.51
N ILE A 39 -7.89 -10.84 -24.91
CA ILE A 39 -8.37 -11.83 -25.88
C ILE A 39 -9.55 -12.64 -25.33
N ALA A 40 -9.50 -13.06 -24.05
CA ALA A 40 -10.60 -13.75 -23.41
C ALA A 40 -11.87 -12.89 -23.33
N LYS A 41 -11.70 -11.59 -22.99
CA LYS A 41 -12.79 -10.61 -22.97
C LYS A 41 -13.41 -10.40 -24.35
N GLN A 42 -12.60 -10.40 -25.42
CA GLN A 42 -13.08 -10.32 -26.80
C GLN A 42 -14.01 -11.50 -27.15
N LYS A 43 -13.67 -12.71 -26.69
CA LYS A 43 -14.47 -13.92 -26.89
C LYS A 43 -15.71 -14.02 -25.99
N GLY A 44 -15.90 -13.08 -25.06
CA GLY A 44 -17.02 -13.07 -24.13
C GLY A 44 -16.89 -14.08 -22.98
N GLU A 45 -15.70 -14.62 -22.75
CA GLU A 45 -15.44 -15.53 -21.65
C GLU A 45 -15.29 -14.74 -20.34
N ARG A 46 -16.05 -15.12 -19.31
CA ARG A 46 -15.90 -14.53 -17.98
C ARG A 46 -14.64 -15.10 -17.33
N VAL A 47 -13.53 -14.36 -17.45
CA VAL A 47 -12.32 -14.66 -16.70
C VAL A 47 -12.57 -14.33 -15.22
N PRO A 48 -12.44 -15.29 -14.29
CA PRO A 48 -12.44 -14.99 -12.86
C PRO A 48 -11.28 -14.04 -12.51
N GLU A 49 -11.50 -13.06 -11.63
CA GLU A 49 -10.45 -12.10 -11.23
C GLU A 49 -9.22 -12.77 -10.57
N THR A 50 -9.33 -14.03 -10.13
CA THR A 50 -8.26 -14.82 -9.53
C THR A 50 -7.61 -15.83 -10.47
N ALA A 51 -8.01 -15.88 -11.75
CA ALA A 51 -7.49 -16.86 -12.70
C ALA A 51 -6.01 -16.62 -12.97
N THR A 52 -5.22 -17.70 -12.94
CA THR A 52 -3.81 -17.61 -13.28
C THR A 52 -3.64 -17.53 -14.79
N PHE A 53 -2.48 -17.06 -15.21
CA PHE A 53 -2.12 -16.98 -16.62
C PHE A 53 -2.29 -18.32 -17.37
N GLU A 54 -1.90 -19.43 -16.73
CA GLU A 54 -1.97 -20.77 -17.32
C GLU A 54 -3.43 -21.23 -17.51
N ASP A 55 -4.32 -20.87 -16.57
CA ASP A 55 -5.76 -21.15 -16.68
C ASP A 55 -6.38 -20.39 -17.85
N ILE A 56 -5.99 -19.11 -18.02
CA ILE A 56 -6.50 -18.26 -19.10
C ILE A 56 -5.93 -18.73 -20.46
N GLU A 57 -4.67 -19.12 -20.52
CA GLU A 57 -4.10 -19.70 -21.75
C GLU A 57 -4.83 -20.96 -22.19
N GLN A 58 -5.24 -21.84 -21.27
CA GLN A 58 -5.99 -23.06 -21.61
C GLN A 58 -7.37 -22.78 -22.20
N LEU A 59 -7.99 -21.66 -21.81
CA LEU A 59 -9.29 -21.24 -22.32
C LEU A 59 -9.19 -20.55 -23.69
N ILE A 60 -8.04 -19.96 -24.02
CA ILE A 60 -7.84 -19.23 -25.28
C ILE A 60 -7.35 -20.17 -26.38
N ASP A 61 -8.22 -20.44 -27.35
CA ASP A 61 -7.85 -21.17 -28.59
C ASP A 61 -7.28 -20.30 -29.72
N SER A 62 -7.22 -18.97 -29.59
CA SER A 62 -6.82 -18.08 -30.71
C SER A 62 -5.36 -17.66 -30.62
N TRP A 63 -5.06 -16.56 -29.95
CA TRP A 63 -3.77 -15.90 -29.98
C TRP A 63 -3.15 -15.89 -28.58
N VAL A 64 -1.87 -16.22 -28.50
CA VAL A 64 -1.10 -16.24 -27.26
C VAL A 64 0.21 -15.49 -27.44
N LEU A 65 0.49 -14.54 -26.53
CA LEU A 65 1.77 -13.86 -26.47
C LEU A 65 2.81 -14.78 -25.79
N VAL A 66 3.87 -15.12 -26.51
CA VAL A 66 4.99 -15.92 -25.97
C VAL A 66 5.98 -15.03 -25.23
N GLY A 67 6.21 -13.83 -25.77
CA GLY A 67 7.13 -12.86 -25.18
C GLY A 67 7.37 -11.68 -26.10
N TYR A 68 8.34 -10.86 -25.69
CA TYR A 68 8.85 -9.77 -26.50
C TYR A 68 10.37 -9.71 -26.41
N THR A 69 10.99 -9.23 -27.47
CA THR A 69 12.42 -8.93 -27.53
C THR A 69 12.59 -7.42 -27.54
N ASP A 70 13.48 -6.92 -26.69
CA ASP A 70 13.87 -5.51 -26.63
C ASP A 70 15.34 -5.39 -27.02
N ALA A 71 15.61 -4.65 -28.09
CA ALA A 71 16.97 -4.37 -28.56
C ALA A 71 17.59 -3.11 -27.92
N GLY A 72 16.88 -2.40 -27.03
CA GLY A 72 17.32 -1.14 -26.43
C GLY A 72 17.30 0.06 -27.39
N HIS A 73 17.54 -0.17 -28.68
CA HIS A 73 17.40 0.83 -29.73
C HIS A 73 16.65 0.27 -30.93
N VAL A 74 16.15 1.17 -31.79
CA VAL A 74 15.57 0.78 -33.08
C VAL A 74 16.69 0.23 -33.95
N THR A 75 16.78 -1.08 -34.03
CA THR A 75 17.81 -1.78 -34.81
C THR A 75 17.24 -2.29 -36.12
N PRO A 76 18.03 -2.33 -37.20
CA PRO A 76 17.61 -2.92 -38.46
C PRO A 76 17.51 -4.45 -38.39
N GLU A 77 17.97 -5.09 -37.31
CA GLU A 77 17.91 -6.54 -37.10
C GLU A 77 16.51 -6.99 -36.65
N LEU A 78 15.88 -6.24 -35.75
CA LEU A 78 14.49 -6.47 -35.35
C LEU A 78 13.56 -5.77 -36.33
N LYS A 79 12.92 -6.56 -37.20
CA LYS A 79 11.91 -6.06 -38.14
C LYS A 79 10.54 -6.63 -37.85
N CYS A 80 9.51 -5.82 -38.10
CA CYS A 80 8.15 -6.30 -38.25
C CYS A 80 8.02 -7.14 -39.54
N GLU A 81 7.01 -7.99 -39.63
CA GLU A 81 6.60 -8.65 -40.88
C GLU A 81 6.39 -7.66 -42.04
N CYS A 82 5.97 -6.44 -41.75
CA CYS A 82 5.83 -5.38 -42.76
C CYS A 82 7.17 -4.72 -43.19
N GLY A 83 8.30 -5.13 -42.62
CA GLY A 83 9.65 -4.62 -42.93
C GLY A 83 10.09 -3.37 -42.14
N ARG A 84 9.28 -2.84 -41.21
CA ARG A 84 9.69 -1.70 -40.35
C ARG A 84 10.66 -2.17 -39.26
N SER A 85 11.73 -1.40 -39.04
CA SER A 85 12.65 -1.61 -37.91
C SER A 85 11.94 -1.28 -36.60
N LEU A 86 12.17 -2.11 -35.58
CA LEU A 86 11.51 -2.02 -34.27
C LEU A 86 12.56 -2.04 -33.16
N ARG A 87 12.27 -1.36 -32.05
CA ARG A 87 12.96 -1.56 -30.78
C ARG A 87 12.39 -2.79 -30.04
N HIS A 88 11.06 -2.85 -29.97
CA HIS A 88 10.31 -3.92 -29.33
C HIS A 88 9.64 -4.81 -30.37
N GLN A 89 10.01 -6.09 -30.42
CA GLN A 89 9.37 -7.10 -31.26
C GLN A 89 8.55 -8.05 -30.39
N TYR A 90 7.24 -8.12 -30.63
CA TYR A 90 6.34 -9.03 -29.94
C TYR A 90 6.19 -10.33 -30.74
N HIS A 91 6.25 -11.46 -30.05
CA HIS A 91 6.10 -12.80 -30.64
C HIS A 91 4.77 -13.40 -30.19
N VAL A 92 3.86 -13.56 -31.14
CA VAL A 92 2.50 -14.08 -30.88
C VAL A 92 2.31 -15.36 -31.68
N ILE A 93 1.79 -16.40 -31.05
CA ILE A 93 1.46 -17.66 -31.70
C ILE A 93 -0.05 -17.79 -31.81
N ASN A 94 -0.51 -18.21 -32.98
CA ASN A 94 -1.88 -18.68 -33.15
C ASN A 94 -1.98 -20.17 -32.80
N LYS A 95 -2.83 -20.53 -31.83
CA LYS A 95 -3.00 -21.93 -31.40
C LYS A 95 -3.74 -22.80 -32.43
N GLN A 96 -4.57 -22.21 -33.30
CA GLN A 96 -5.30 -22.95 -34.33
C GLN A 96 -4.41 -23.31 -35.52
N THR A 97 -3.52 -22.39 -35.92
CA THR A 97 -2.67 -22.58 -37.11
C THR A 97 -1.23 -22.97 -36.77
N GLY A 98 -0.81 -22.79 -35.51
CA GLY A 98 0.58 -22.97 -35.08
C GLY A 98 1.55 -21.92 -35.63
N ALA A 99 1.04 -20.90 -36.33
CA ALA A 99 1.88 -19.86 -36.94
C ALA A 99 2.38 -18.88 -35.86
N GLU A 100 3.69 -18.66 -35.84
CA GLU A 100 4.34 -17.63 -35.03
C GLU A 100 4.49 -16.36 -35.86
N HIS A 101 3.99 -15.25 -35.33
CA HIS A 101 4.03 -13.94 -35.95
C HIS A 101 4.87 -12.96 -35.12
N LYS A 102 5.62 -12.11 -35.82
CA LYS A 102 6.57 -11.17 -35.21
C LYS A 102 6.29 -9.75 -35.67
N PHE A 103 5.80 -8.92 -34.77
CA PHE A 103 5.39 -7.56 -35.11
C PHE A 103 5.55 -6.56 -33.97
N GLY A 104 5.45 -5.27 -34.30
CA GLY A 104 5.34 -4.20 -33.32
C GLY A 104 3.92 -4.10 -32.79
N ILE A 105 3.75 -3.51 -31.60
CA ILE A 105 2.42 -3.39 -30.97
C ILE A 105 1.41 -2.64 -31.85
N ASP A 106 1.86 -1.63 -32.60
CA ASP A 106 1.01 -0.85 -33.52
C ASP A 106 0.53 -1.66 -34.73
N HIS A 107 1.14 -2.80 -35.00
CA HIS A 107 0.82 -3.68 -36.12
C HIS A 107 0.07 -4.94 -35.70
N LEU A 108 -0.19 -5.11 -34.41
CA LEU A 108 -1.00 -6.21 -33.89
C LEU A 108 -2.35 -6.28 -34.60
N GLU A 109 -3.06 -5.15 -34.72
CA GLU A 109 -4.36 -5.06 -35.40
C GLU A 109 -4.30 -5.57 -36.86
N LEU A 110 -3.27 -5.14 -37.59
CA LEU A 110 -3.12 -5.42 -39.03
C LEU A 110 -2.85 -6.90 -39.31
N HIS A 111 -2.04 -7.57 -38.48
CA HIS A 111 -1.60 -8.95 -38.72
C HIS A 111 -2.49 -10.00 -38.07
N THR A 112 -3.18 -9.68 -36.97
CA THR A 112 -3.97 -10.65 -36.21
C THR A 112 -5.49 -10.56 -36.46
N GLY A 113 -5.97 -9.45 -37.04
CA GLY A 113 -7.40 -9.20 -37.23
C GLY A 113 -8.18 -9.01 -35.93
N ILE A 114 -7.49 -8.77 -34.81
CA ILE A 114 -8.10 -8.40 -33.53
C ILE A 114 -8.77 -7.04 -33.67
N ASP A 115 -9.93 -6.84 -33.04
CA ASP A 115 -10.64 -5.57 -33.11
C ASP A 115 -9.86 -4.43 -32.45
N ALA A 116 -10.00 -3.22 -33.02
CA ALA A 116 -9.31 -2.02 -32.55
C ALA A 116 -9.53 -1.73 -31.05
N LYS A 117 -10.69 -2.11 -30.48
CA LYS A 117 -11.00 -1.91 -29.06
C LYS A 117 -10.16 -2.85 -28.18
N THR A 118 -10.05 -4.12 -28.54
CA THR A 118 -9.19 -5.08 -27.85
C THR A 118 -7.71 -4.70 -27.97
N VAL A 119 -7.26 -4.22 -29.14
CA VAL A 119 -5.88 -3.72 -29.32
C VAL A 119 -5.61 -2.49 -28.44
N ALA A 120 -6.59 -1.57 -28.34
CA ALA A 120 -6.48 -0.43 -27.43
C ALA A 120 -6.41 -0.85 -25.95
N ASP A 121 -7.21 -1.84 -25.54
CA ASP A 121 -7.17 -2.42 -24.19
C ASP A 121 -5.78 -3.03 -23.90
N ILE A 122 -5.20 -3.78 -24.86
CA ILE A 122 -3.85 -4.36 -24.75
C ILE A 122 -2.80 -3.25 -24.62
N ARG A 123 -2.84 -2.23 -25.49
CA ARG A 123 -1.90 -1.12 -25.46
C ARG A 123 -1.97 -0.34 -24.14
N SER A 124 -3.18 -0.13 -23.64
CA SER A 124 -3.41 0.52 -22.34
C SER A 124 -2.81 -0.31 -21.21
N GLY A 125 -3.09 -1.61 -21.18
CA GLY A 125 -2.54 -2.50 -20.15
C GLY A 125 -1.01 -2.63 -20.21
N PHE A 126 -0.41 -2.63 -21.42
CA PHE A 126 1.05 -2.59 -21.56
C PHE A 126 1.63 -1.28 -21.03
N SER A 127 0.97 -0.16 -21.35
CA SER A 127 1.38 1.16 -20.84
C SER A 127 1.28 1.22 -19.32
N GLN A 128 0.28 0.56 -18.72
CA GLN A 128 0.15 0.47 -17.26
C GLN A 128 1.33 -0.30 -16.65
N ILE A 129 1.72 -1.44 -17.23
CA ILE A 129 2.89 -2.21 -16.76
C ILE A 129 4.18 -1.37 -16.89
N ASP A 130 4.33 -0.63 -17.98
CA ASP A 130 5.47 0.26 -18.17
C ASP A 130 5.48 1.40 -17.12
N LEU A 131 4.32 1.93 -16.72
CA LEU A 131 4.20 2.93 -15.64
C LEU A 131 4.52 2.33 -14.26
N GLU A 132 4.11 1.09 -14.01
CA GLU A 132 4.42 0.35 -12.79
C GLU A 132 5.94 0.11 -12.67
N LEU A 133 6.61 -0.20 -13.79
CA LEU A 133 8.07 -0.26 -13.83
C LEU A 133 8.69 1.12 -13.55
N ASP A 134 8.20 2.18 -14.21
CA ASP A 134 8.72 3.53 -14.02
C ASP A 134 8.62 3.98 -12.55
N GLU A 135 7.55 3.60 -11.86
CA GLU A 135 7.38 3.86 -10.43
C GLU A 135 8.48 3.20 -9.59
N ILE A 136 8.80 1.94 -9.87
CA ILE A 136 9.87 1.21 -9.19
C ILE A 136 11.22 1.89 -9.44
N LEU A 137 11.50 2.24 -10.70
CA LEU A 137 12.76 2.87 -11.09
C LEU A 137 12.93 4.27 -10.48
N LEU A 138 11.88 5.08 -10.44
CA LEU A 138 11.88 6.37 -9.75
C LEU A 138 12.13 6.22 -8.25
N LYS A 139 11.57 5.18 -7.63
CA LYS A 139 11.82 4.87 -6.21
C LYS A 139 13.26 4.43 -5.95
N ILE A 140 13.87 3.70 -6.88
CA ILE A 140 15.30 3.33 -6.80
C ILE A 140 16.17 4.58 -6.88
N ASP A 141 15.91 5.44 -7.87
CA ASP A 141 16.65 6.70 -8.06
C ASP A 141 16.52 7.65 -6.86
N ALA A 142 15.33 7.72 -6.26
CA ALA A 142 15.08 8.49 -5.04
C ALA A 142 15.68 7.87 -3.76
N GLY A 143 16.33 6.70 -3.84
CA GLY A 143 16.90 6.02 -2.67
C GLY A 143 15.85 5.55 -1.67
N TRP A 144 14.74 5.00 -2.18
CA TRP A 144 13.63 4.50 -1.37
C TRP A 144 14.08 3.40 -0.41
N SER A 145 13.49 3.36 0.78
CA SER A 145 13.76 2.33 1.78
C SER A 145 12.50 2.06 2.59
N ILE A 146 12.20 0.79 2.83
CA ILE A 146 11.04 0.33 3.62
C ILE A 146 10.95 1.04 4.98
N ARG A 147 12.09 1.35 5.61
CA ARG A 147 12.17 2.03 6.91
C ARG A 147 11.73 3.49 6.90
N LYS A 148 11.79 4.16 5.74
CA LYS A 148 11.37 5.56 5.59
C LYS A 148 9.88 5.67 5.26
N GLU A 149 9.28 4.58 4.78
CA GLU A 149 7.86 4.55 4.44
C GLU A 149 7.03 4.45 5.73
N PRO A 150 5.92 5.20 5.86
CA PRO A 150 5.02 5.12 7.00
C PRO A 150 4.15 3.86 6.95
N LEU A 151 4.78 2.71 7.09
CA LEU A 151 4.13 1.42 7.18
C LEU A 151 4.02 1.01 8.65
N PRO A 152 2.81 0.71 9.16
CA PRO A 152 2.66 0.10 10.47
C PRO A 152 3.40 -1.25 10.53
N PRO A 153 3.81 -1.72 11.72
CA PRO A 153 4.48 -3.01 11.87
C PRO A 153 3.62 -4.14 11.28
N PHE A 154 4.12 -4.80 10.23
CA PHE A 154 3.43 -5.88 9.53
C PHE A 154 4.08 -7.25 9.76
N GLU A 155 4.99 -7.37 10.73
CA GLU A 155 5.76 -8.59 11.03
C GLU A 155 4.87 -9.81 11.37
N HIS A 156 3.63 -9.58 11.78
CA HIS A 156 2.68 -10.63 12.15
C HIS A 156 1.68 -10.99 11.03
N LEU A 157 1.74 -10.34 9.86
CA LEU A 157 0.84 -10.63 8.75
C LEU A 157 1.48 -11.59 7.73
N THR A 158 0.67 -12.51 7.23
CA THR A 158 1.01 -13.31 6.06
C THR A 158 0.96 -12.44 4.81
N LEU A 159 2.13 -11.97 4.38
CA LEU A 159 2.24 -11.12 3.20
C LEU A 159 1.96 -11.91 1.92
N PRO A 160 1.27 -11.30 0.94
CA PRO A 160 1.19 -11.81 -0.41
C PRO A 160 2.57 -12.06 -1.03
N VAL A 161 2.69 -13.14 -1.82
CA VAL A 161 3.97 -13.62 -2.40
C VAL A 161 4.65 -12.57 -3.28
N ASP A 162 3.87 -11.74 -3.98
CA ASP A 162 4.37 -10.63 -4.80
C ASP A 162 5.10 -9.57 -3.97
N ILE A 163 4.59 -9.26 -2.78
CA ILE A 163 5.19 -8.29 -1.85
C ILE A 163 6.44 -8.89 -1.22
N GLN A 164 6.37 -10.16 -0.81
CA GLN A 164 7.51 -10.84 -0.19
C GLN A 164 8.72 -10.86 -1.14
N ARG A 165 8.51 -11.17 -2.42
CA ARG A 165 9.59 -11.20 -3.42
C ARG A 165 10.26 -9.84 -3.61
N HIS A 166 9.52 -8.73 -3.57
CA HIS A 166 10.11 -7.40 -3.65
C HIS A 166 11.00 -7.12 -2.43
N ILE A 167 10.53 -7.50 -1.23
CA ILE A 167 11.30 -7.34 0.01
C ILE A 167 12.58 -8.19 -0.04
N ASP A 168 12.48 -9.46 -0.45
CA ASP A 168 13.61 -10.38 -0.51
C ASP A 168 14.69 -9.91 -1.50
N LEU A 169 14.27 -9.29 -2.62
CA LEU A 169 15.16 -8.74 -3.64
C LEU A 169 15.62 -7.30 -3.35
N GLY A 170 15.19 -6.72 -2.23
CA GLY A 170 15.48 -5.32 -1.89
C GLY A 170 14.92 -4.30 -2.89
N LEU A 171 13.87 -4.67 -3.63
CA LEU A 171 13.19 -3.80 -4.58
C LEU A 171 12.15 -2.94 -3.88
N PRO A 172 11.92 -1.70 -4.36
CA PRO A 172 10.82 -0.90 -3.88
C PRO A 172 9.45 -1.54 -4.08
N LEU A 173 8.55 -1.27 -3.13
CA LEU A 173 7.15 -1.67 -3.22
C LEU A 173 6.38 -0.66 -4.08
N LEU A 174 5.45 -1.18 -4.88
CA LEU A 174 4.52 -0.37 -5.65
C LEU A 174 3.48 0.30 -4.74
N GLU A 175 2.94 1.45 -5.14
CA GLU A 175 1.88 2.16 -4.41
C GLU A 175 0.65 1.28 -4.20
N ARG A 176 0.26 0.49 -5.21
CA ARG A 176 -0.83 -0.48 -5.07
C ARG A 176 -0.54 -1.56 -4.02
N GLN A 177 0.72 -1.97 -3.87
CA GLN A 177 1.13 -2.96 -2.87
C GLN A 177 1.11 -2.33 -1.48
N ILE A 178 1.60 -1.10 -1.33
CA ILE A 178 1.51 -0.32 -0.09
C ILE A 178 0.05 -0.14 0.34
N ALA A 179 -0.82 0.26 -0.58
CA ALA A 179 -2.25 0.39 -0.34
C ALA A 179 -2.88 -0.95 0.09
N ARG A 180 -2.52 -2.06 -0.58
CA ARG A 180 -2.98 -3.40 -0.22
C ARG A 180 -2.55 -3.81 1.17
N ILE A 181 -1.30 -3.53 1.56
CA ILE A 181 -0.79 -3.79 2.92
C ILE A 181 -1.58 -2.98 3.95
N LYS A 182 -1.84 -1.69 3.69
CA LYS A 182 -2.66 -0.84 4.56
C LYS A 182 -4.08 -1.40 4.72
N THR A 183 -4.70 -1.90 3.66
CA THR A 183 -6.02 -2.56 3.74
C THR A 183 -5.97 -3.84 4.58
N LEU A 184 -4.96 -4.70 4.36
CA LEU A 184 -4.80 -5.94 5.15
C LEU A 184 -4.57 -5.64 6.64
N LEU A 185 -3.78 -4.63 6.97
CA LEU A 185 -3.58 -4.16 8.34
C LEU A 185 -4.87 -3.66 8.97
N ASN A 186 -5.66 -2.88 8.23
CA ASN A 186 -6.95 -2.38 8.70
C ASN A 186 -7.95 -3.50 8.96
N ASP A 187 -7.99 -4.50 8.08
CA ASP A 187 -8.85 -5.67 8.25
C ASP A 187 -8.41 -6.52 9.44
N TYR A 188 -7.10 -6.75 9.60
CA TYR A 188 -6.55 -7.43 10.77
C TYR A 188 -6.90 -6.69 12.08
N ALA A 189 -6.72 -5.38 12.12
CA ALA A 189 -7.08 -4.55 13.27
C ALA A 189 -8.59 -4.55 13.54
N ARG A 190 -9.43 -4.66 12.50
CA ARG A 190 -10.90 -4.80 12.65
C ARG A 190 -11.26 -6.16 13.26
N VAL A 191 -10.74 -7.25 12.72
CA VAL A 191 -11.00 -8.62 13.21
C VAL A 191 -10.55 -8.75 14.66
N ARG A 192 -9.36 -8.24 15.00
CA ARG A 192 -8.83 -8.28 16.36
C ARG A 192 -9.71 -7.50 17.35
N ARG A 193 -10.19 -6.32 16.95
CA ARG A 193 -11.17 -5.54 17.73
C ARG A 193 -12.46 -6.33 17.95
N GLN A 194 -12.97 -6.97 16.91
CA GLN A 194 -14.19 -7.78 16.98
C GLN A 194 -14.02 -8.97 17.94
N THR A 195 -12.92 -9.71 17.83
CA THR A 195 -12.61 -10.82 18.75
C THR A 195 -12.43 -10.37 20.20
N TYR A 196 -11.88 -9.17 20.43
CA TYR A 196 -11.76 -8.62 21.77
C TYR A 196 -13.13 -8.26 22.36
N ILE A 197 -14.02 -7.68 21.56
CA ILE A 197 -15.39 -7.38 21.98
C ILE A 197 -16.17 -8.66 22.30
N GLU A 198 -16.01 -9.70 21.50
CA GLU A 198 -16.71 -10.99 21.65
C GLU A 198 -16.16 -11.86 22.78
N SER A 199 -14.87 -11.76 23.09
CA SER A 199 -14.23 -12.46 24.22
C SER A 199 -14.43 -11.77 25.57
N ARG A 200 -15.08 -10.61 25.59
CA ARG A 200 -15.39 -9.90 26.83
C ARG A 200 -16.45 -10.71 27.61
N PRO A 201 -16.20 -11.13 28.86
CA PRO A 201 -17.23 -11.76 29.66
C PRO A 201 -18.36 -10.74 29.83
N VAL A 202 -19.61 -11.17 29.56
CA VAL A 202 -20.80 -10.38 29.86
C VAL A 202 -20.83 -10.19 31.36
N VAL A 203 -20.33 -9.06 31.85
CA VAL A 203 -20.43 -8.71 33.26
C VAL A 203 -21.92 -8.47 33.52
N PRO A 204 -22.58 -9.22 34.41
CA PRO A 204 -23.97 -8.96 34.73
C PRO A 204 -24.05 -7.54 35.29
N ASN A 205 -24.94 -6.76 34.68
CA ASN A 205 -25.25 -5.36 34.93
C ASN A 205 -25.00 -4.96 36.39
N VAL A 206 -23.80 -4.45 36.69
CA VAL A 206 -23.53 -3.80 37.97
C VAL A 206 -24.23 -2.46 37.88
N LYS A 207 -25.30 -2.30 38.67
CA LYS A 207 -25.89 -0.98 38.91
C LYS A 207 -24.76 -0.06 39.37
N LEU A 208 -24.34 0.84 38.49
CA LEU A 208 -23.48 1.96 38.83
C LEU A 208 -24.20 2.76 39.92
N VAL A 209 -23.73 2.61 41.15
CA VAL A 209 -23.95 3.64 42.17
C VAL A 209 -23.23 4.88 41.64
N PRO A 210 -23.90 6.04 41.54
CA PRO A 210 -23.23 7.27 41.14
C PRO A 210 -22.11 7.53 42.15
N GLN A 211 -20.87 7.34 41.74
CA GLN A 211 -19.75 7.91 42.48
C GLN A 211 -19.59 9.33 41.96
N GLU A 212 -19.66 10.26 42.92
CA GLU A 212 -19.50 11.69 42.73
C GLU A 212 -18.27 11.96 41.86
N GLU A 213 -18.49 12.69 40.78
CA GLU A 213 -17.43 13.23 39.94
C GLU A 213 -16.45 13.99 40.86
N PRO A 214 -15.14 13.67 40.89
CA PRO A 214 -14.19 14.59 41.50
C PRO A 214 -14.27 15.89 40.72
N ASP A 215 -14.76 16.93 41.38
CA ASP A 215 -15.05 18.24 40.83
C ASP A 215 -13.79 18.83 40.18
N LEU A 216 -13.75 18.76 38.84
CA LEU A 216 -12.62 19.11 37.99
C LEU A 216 -12.33 20.63 37.99
N PHE A 217 -13.12 21.42 38.74
CA PHE A 217 -13.09 22.89 38.76
C PHE A 217 -12.32 23.50 39.94
N SER A 218 -11.68 22.71 40.81
CA SER A 218 -10.93 23.24 41.97
C SER A 218 -9.50 23.74 41.67
N PHE A 219 -8.98 23.60 40.44
CA PHE A 219 -7.59 23.99 40.10
C PHE A 219 -7.49 25.08 39.02
N LEU A 220 -8.54 25.88 38.82
CA LEU A 220 -8.45 27.10 38.01
C LEU A 220 -7.67 28.17 38.78
N GLU A 221 -6.38 28.34 38.44
CA GLU A 221 -5.74 29.66 38.54
C GLU A 221 -5.89 30.39 37.20
N PRO A 222 -6.15 31.72 37.22
CA PRO A 222 -6.51 32.47 36.02
C PRO A 222 -5.32 32.68 35.07
N GLU A 223 -5.61 32.57 33.77
CA GLU A 223 -4.67 32.69 32.65
C GLU A 223 -4.00 34.08 32.56
N PRO A 224 -2.74 34.16 32.10
CA PRO A 224 -2.28 35.31 31.35
C PRO A 224 -2.41 35.06 29.83
N GLU A 225 -3.07 36.00 29.16
CA GLU A 225 -3.19 36.14 27.71
C GLU A 225 -1.81 36.16 27.02
N MET A 226 -1.65 35.47 25.87
CA MET A 226 -0.69 35.88 24.84
C MET A 226 -0.95 35.27 23.43
N GLU A 227 -1.25 36.21 22.53
CA GLU A 227 -1.19 36.36 21.05
C GLU A 227 -1.06 35.19 20.03
N PRO A 228 -1.60 35.37 18.80
CA PRO A 228 -1.73 34.33 17.77
C PRO A 228 -0.60 34.38 16.73
N THR A 229 -0.05 33.23 16.32
CA THR A 229 0.64 33.05 15.02
C THR A 229 0.64 31.56 14.59
N PRO A 230 0.98 31.23 13.33
CA PRO A 230 0.10 31.20 12.17
C PRO A 230 -0.19 29.77 11.69
N ASP A 231 -1.23 29.62 10.87
CA ASP A 231 -1.68 28.35 10.27
C ASP A 231 -0.56 27.52 9.62
N PRO A 232 -0.51 26.20 9.85
CA PRO A 232 -0.06 25.25 8.86
C PRO A 232 -1.27 24.52 8.27
N ALA A 233 -1.38 24.66 6.96
CA ALA A 233 -2.28 23.93 6.10
C ALA A 233 -2.40 22.43 6.47
N ALA A 234 -3.64 21.96 6.51
CA ALA A 234 -4.09 20.62 6.15
C ALA A 234 -3.00 19.52 6.09
N VAL A 235 -2.63 18.96 7.23
CA VAL A 235 -1.95 17.66 7.28
C VAL A 235 -3.01 16.58 7.48
N PHE A 236 -3.64 16.20 6.36
CA PHE A 236 -4.23 14.87 6.25
C PHE A 236 -3.10 13.93 5.86
N GLY A 237 -2.70 13.06 6.78
CA GLY A 237 -1.74 11.99 6.52
C GLY A 237 -0.47 12.13 7.34
N ASP A 238 -0.30 11.14 8.21
CA ASP A 238 0.97 10.60 8.67
C ASP A 238 1.67 11.21 9.91
N GLY A 239 2.16 10.30 10.74
CA GLY A 239 3.31 10.50 11.63
C GLY A 239 3.09 11.29 12.92
N LEU A 240 2.70 10.62 14.02
CA LEU A 240 3.12 11.09 15.34
C LEU A 240 4.65 11.28 15.31
N SER A 241 5.14 12.50 15.57
CA SER A 241 6.58 12.75 15.62
C SER A 241 7.24 11.89 16.69
N GLU A 242 8.54 11.62 16.57
CA GLU A 242 9.30 10.87 17.58
C GLU A 242 9.29 11.55 18.97
N GLU A 243 9.06 12.87 19.01
CA GLU A 243 8.88 13.63 20.24
C GLU A 243 7.49 13.42 20.85
N THR A 244 6.46 13.32 20.01
CA THR A 244 5.08 13.02 20.41
C THR A 244 4.97 11.58 20.91
N LYS A 245 5.62 10.62 20.25
CA LYS A 245 5.71 9.22 20.69
C LYS A 245 6.36 9.08 22.07
N ARG A 246 7.50 9.76 22.29
CA ARG A 246 8.18 9.80 23.60
C ARG A 246 7.29 10.41 24.70
N ALA A 247 6.52 11.45 24.35
CA ALA A 247 5.60 12.08 25.29
C ALA A 247 4.45 11.14 25.69
N ILE A 248 3.87 10.41 24.73
CA ILE A 248 2.82 9.41 25.00
C ILE A 248 3.32 8.35 25.98
N LEU A 249 4.54 7.83 25.76
CA LEU A 249 5.15 6.86 26.67
C LEU A 249 5.40 7.44 28.07
N GLY A 250 5.80 8.71 28.17
CA GLY A 250 5.94 9.41 29.45
C GLY A 250 4.63 9.45 30.22
N TYR A 251 3.54 9.91 29.58
CA TYR A 251 2.23 9.99 30.23
C TYR A 251 1.65 8.63 30.63
N LEU A 252 1.91 7.58 29.85
CA LEU A 252 1.52 6.21 30.21
C LEU A 252 2.27 5.69 31.43
N ARG A 253 3.57 6.02 31.56
CA ARG A 253 4.38 5.68 32.74
C ARG A 253 3.96 6.49 33.97
N ASP A 254 3.54 7.73 33.77
CA ASP A 254 3.00 8.60 34.84
C ASP A 254 1.59 8.17 35.30
N GLY A 255 1.03 7.10 34.72
CA GLY A 255 -0.24 6.50 35.15
C GLY A 255 -1.48 7.07 34.46
N VAL A 256 -1.32 7.84 33.37
CA VAL A 256 -2.47 8.34 32.60
C VAL A 256 -3.06 7.19 31.78
N GLN A 257 -4.27 6.77 32.13
CA GLN A 257 -4.92 5.63 31.50
C GLN A 257 -5.74 6.02 30.26
N SER A 258 -6.27 7.24 30.19
CA SER A 258 -7.16 7.69 29.12
C SER A 258 -6.41 8.19 27.88
N SER A 259 -6.73 7.63 26.71
CA SER A 259 -6.19 8.11 25.43
C SER A 259 -6.68 9.50 25.06
N LYS A 260 -7.89 9.89 25.51
CA LYS A 260 -8.39 11.25 25.35
C LYS A 260 -7.60 12.24 26.20
N ILE A 261 -7.30 11.90 27.46
CA ILE A 261 -6.47 12.76 28.33
C ILE A 261 -5.06 12.91 27.76
N ILE A 262 -4.46 11.82 27.26
CA ILE A 262 -3.15 11.88 26.59
C ILE A 262 -3.20 12.82 25.37
N ALA A 263 -4.25 12.75 24.55
CA ALA A 263 -4.42 13.63 23.40
C ALA A 263 -4.58 15.12 23.79
N GLU A 264 -5.35 15.42 24.84
CA GLU A 264 -5.50 16.80 25.35
C GLU A 264 -4.18 17.33 25.95
N LEU A 265 -3.41 16.48 26.65
CA LEU A 265 -2.09 16.85 27.17
C LEU A 265 -1.09 17.12 26.04
N LEU A 266 -1.14 16.38 24.94
CA LEU A 266 -0.30 16.63 23.77
C LEU A 266 -0.60 17.98 23.11
N ILE A 267 -1.89 18.38 23.06
CA ILE A 267 -2.31 19.69 22.55
C ILE A 267 -1.85 20.80 23.51
N LYS A 268 -2.10 20.64 24.81
CA LYS A 268 -1.75 21.65 25.84
C LYS A 268 -0.25 21.92 25.93
N HIS A 269 0.58 20.89 25.72
CA HIS A 269 2.04 21.04 25.72
C HIS A 269 2.62 21.43 24.35
N GLY A 270 1.78 21.84 23.39
CA GLY A 270 2.20 22.36 22.08
C GLY A 270 2.87 21.32 21.17
N LYS A 271 2.67 20.02 21.44
CA LYS A 271 3.29 18.92 20.67
C LYS A 271 2.49 18.52 19.43
N THR A 272 1.27 19.04 19.29
CA THR A 272 0.40 18.83 18.13
C THR A 272 -0.56 20.01 17.94
N SER A 273 -1.06 20.18 16.73
CA SER A 273 -2.12 21.14 16.41
C SER A 273 -3.46 20.73 17.02
N ASP A 274 -4.23 21.71 17.50
CA ASP A 274 -5.59 21.52 18.06
C ASP A 274 -6.63 21.29 16.95
N SER A 275 -6.53 20.13 16.29
CA SER A 275 -7.50 19.71 15.27
C SER A 275 -8.54 18.79 15.88
N ARG A 276 -9.81 19.21 15.87
CA ARG A 276 -10.93 18.50 16.49
C ARG A 276 -11.96 17.99 15.48
N PHE A 277 -12.64 16.90 15.82
CA PHE A 277 -13.84 16.44 15.12
C PHE A 277 -15.05 17.33 15.47
N ILE A 278 -16.13 17.21 14.69
CA ILE A 278 -17.41 17.91 14.94
C ILE A 278 -17.97 17.59 16.34
N THR A 279 -17.62 16.43 16.89
CA THR A 279 -17.96 15.95 18.23
C THR A 279 -17.11 16.57 19.36
N GLY A 280 -16.17 17.46 19.05
CA GLY A 280 -15.27 18.12 20.02
C GLY A 280 -14.06 17.28 20.45
N THR A 281 -13.95 16.02 20.00
CA THR A 281 -12.83 15.14 20.31
C THR A 281 -11.60 15.45 19.44
N PRO A 282 -10.38 15.44 20.01
CA PRO A 282 -9.17 15.64 19.21
C PRO A 282 -8.97 14.55 18.17
N LYS A 283 -8.58 14.93 16.95
CA LYS A 283 -8.33 13.97 15.85
C LYS A 283 -7.16 13.03 16.14
N ILE A 284 -6.16 13.54 16.86
CA ILE A 284 -4.97 12.79 17.28
C ILE A 284 -5.27 11.62 18.23
N VAL A 285 -6.46 11.56 18.85
CA VAL A 285 -6.86 10.42 19.69
C VAL A 285 -6.77 9.11 18.91
N VAL A 286 -7.09 9.11 17.61
CA VAL A 286 -7.03 7.91 16.76
C VAL A 286 -5.58 7.42 16.63
N ASP A 287 -4.66 8.34 16.37
CA ASP A 287 -3.22 8.04 16.21
C ASP A 287 -2.58 7.61 17.53
N VAL A 288 -2.95 8.25 18.65
CA VAL A 288 -2.54 7.87 20.00
C VAL A 288 -3.02 6.46 20.33
N CYS A 289 -4.30 6.14 20.08
CA CYS A 289 -4.83 4.79 20.32
C CYS A 289 -4.07 3.74 19.51
N TRP A 290 -3.80 4.01 18.23
CA TRP A 290 -3.06 3.08 17.37
C TRP A 290 -1.62 2.87 17.88
N TYR A 291 -0.95 3.94 18.31
CA TYR A 291 0.39 3.86 18.86
C TYR A 291 0.43 3.04 20.15
N ILE A 292 -0.50 3.26 21.07
CA ILE A 292 -0.57 2.49 22.32
C ILE A 292 -0.91 1.02 22.04
N GLU A 293 -1.81 0.76 21.09
CA GLU A 293 -2.20 -0.60 20.69
C GLU A 293 -1.06 -1.39 20.05
N SER A 294 -0.04 -0.72 19.53
CA SER A 294 1.18 -1.37 19.03
C SER A 294 2.03 -2.03 20.13
N PHE A 295 1.85 -1.64 21.40
CA PHE A 295 2.55 -2.21 22.57
C PHE A 295 1.76 -3.30 23.30
N ILE A 296 0.56 -3.64 22.83
CA ILE A 296 -0.23 -4.75 23.38
C ILE A 296 0.37 -6.12 23.03
N PRO A 297 0.92 -6.37 21.82
CA PRO A 297 1.60 -7.63 21.49
C PRO A 297 2.86 -7.90 22.33
N SER A 298 3.52 -6.85 22.83
CA SER A 298 4.72 -6.96 23.66
C SER A 298 4.43 -7.13 25.16
N GLU A 299 3.15 -7.32 25.54
CA GLU A 299 2.65 -7.37 26.94
C GLU A 299 2.96 -6.13 27.79
N GLN A 300 3.38 -5.02 27.18
CA GLN A 300 3.73 -3.78 27.87
C GLN A 300 2.52 -2.88 28.16
N CYS A 301 1.42 -3.08 27.43
CA CYS A 301 0.15 -2.36 27.62
C CYS A 301 -1.03 -3.32 27.68
N ARG A 302 -1.99 -3.04 28.56
CA ARG A 302 -3.27 -3.74 28.66
C ARG A 302 -4.43 -2.77 28.46
N LEU A 303 -5.37 -3.09 27.57
CA LEU A 303 -6.59 -2.31 27.41
C LEU A 303 -7.58 -2.65 28.55
N ILE A 304 -7.91 -1.66 29.38
CA ILE A 304 -8.82 -1.78 30.54
C ILE A 304 -10.28 -1.61 30.11
N SER A 305 -10.60 -0.55 29.37
CA SER A 305 -11.97 -0.23 28.96
C SER A 305 -12.02 0.46 27.61
N VAL A 306 -13.11 0.20 26.88
CA VAL A 306 -13.48 0.90 25.65
C VAL A 306 -14.85 1.52 25.90
N GLU A 307 -14.87 2.84 26.01
CA GLU A 307 -16.09 3.64 26.03
C GLU A 307 -16.32 4.30 24.67
N GLN A 308 -17.53 4.77 24.40
CA GLN A 308 -17.91 5.33 23.08
C GLN A 308 -17.00 6.48 22.63
N ASN A 309 -16.38 7.20 23.58
CA ASN A 309 -15.56 8.38 23.32
C ASN A 309 -14.16 8.33 23.95
N ASP A 310 -13.78 7.24 24.62
CA ASP A 310 -12.49 7.13 25.30
C ASP A 310 -12.02 5.67 25.41
N ARG A 311 -10.70 5.47 25.41
CA ARG A 311 -10.07 4.15 25.61
C ARG A 311 -9.10 4.24 26.76
N LEU A 312 -9.28 3.35 27.74
CA LEU A 312 -8.44 3.27 28.92
C LEU A 312 -7.40 2.17 28.75
N TYR A 313 -6.13 2.51 28.88
CA TYR A 313 -4.98 1.62 28.79
C TYR A 313 -4.22 1.62 30.12
N GLU A 314 -3.76 0.45 30.55
CA GLU A 314 -2.83 0.25 31.65
C GLU A 314 -1.45 -0.02 31.08
N TRP A 315 -0.44 0.71 31.52
CA TRP A 315 0.94 0.38 31.22
C TRP A 315 1.41 -0.70 32.21
N CYS A 316 1.69 -1.92 31.71
CA CYS A 316 2.20 -3.05 32.49
C CYS A 316 3.72 -3.25 32.35
N GLY A 317 4.38 -2.43 31.53
CA GLY A 317 5.83 -2.49 31.34
C GLY A 317 6.58 -2.19 32.63
N SER A 318 7.25 -3.21 33.18
CA SER A 318 8.13 -3.08 34.35
C SER A 318 9.32 -2.18 34.01
N ASP A 319 9.65 -1.22 34.87
CA ASP A 319 10.92 -0.50 34.79
C ASP A 319 12.08 -1.49 34.92
N LYS A 320 12.78 -1.72 33.81
CA LYS A 320 14.19 -2.08 33.77
C LYS A 320 14.86 -1.41 32.58
#